data_AF-A0A519WSH3-F1
#
_entry.id   AF-A0A519WSH3-F1
#
_cell.length_a   1.000
_cell.length_b   1.000
_cell.length_c   1.000
_cell.angle_alpha   90.00
_cell.angle_beta   90.00
_cell.angle_gamma   90.00
#
_symmetry.space_group_name_H-M   'P 1'
#
loop_
_entity.id
_entity.type
_entity.pdbx_description
1 polymer ?
#
loop_
_entity_poly.entity_id
_entity_poly.type
_entity_poly.pdbx_seq_one_letter_code
_entity_poly.pdbx_strand_id
1 'polypeptide(L)'
;MKKNFVSNSPNSVRMFKSSLLEALSKVPYYVPLVIYIPTILYFCYQSIHMNNMFEFLAYILIGLLVWTLTEYILHRFIFHYYPSSELGKRIHFIFHGVHHDYPNDAKRLVMPPSASIPLAFVFYLLFKWML
;
A
#
# COMPACT_ATOMS: atom_id res chain seq x y z
N MET A 1 13.70 4.71 28.04
CA MET A 1 13.59 5.07 26.61
C MET A 1 12.17 5.56 26.36
N LYS A 2 11.98 6.67 25.62
CA LYS A 2 10.64 7.18 25.30
C LYS A 2 9.95 6.21 24.33
N LYS A 3 8.68 5.87 24.58
CA LYS A 3 7.90 5.03 23.65
C LYS A 3 7.53 5.88 22.43
N ASN A 4 7.71 5.33 21.24
CA ASN A 4 7.36 5.96 19.95
C ASN A 4 5.99 5.51 19.42
N PHE A 5 5.22 4.78 20.22
CA PHE A 5 3.91 4.24 19.88
C PHE A 5 2.92 4.50 21.03
N VAL A 6 1.63 4.53 20.73
CA VAL A 6 0.56 4.78 21.70
C VAL A 6 0.19 3.49 22.45
N SER A 7 -0.02 2.38 21.75
CA SER A 7 -0.37 1.09 22.35
C SER A 7 0.17 -0.09 21.55
N ASN A 8 0.61 -1.14 22.25
CA ASN A 8 1.05 -2.40 21.64
C ASN A 8 -0.02 -3.50 21.71
N SER A 9 -1.26 -3.14 22.02
CA SER A 9 -2.39 -4.06 22.07
C SER A 9 -2.75 -4.56 20.66
N PRO A 10 -3.16 -5.83 20.50
CA PRO A 10 -3.68 -6.33 19.23
C PRO A 10 -5.08 -5.80 18.89
N ASN A 11 -5.73 -5.11 19.83
CA ASN A 11 -7.08 -4.58 19.63
C ASN A 11 -7.05 -3.31 18.78
N SER A 12 -7.87 -3.28 17.73
CA SER A 12 -7.98 -2.10 16.87
C SER A 12 -8.64 -0.92 17.58
N VAL A 13 -8.00 0.25 17.54
CA VAL A 13 -8.60 1.52 17.97
C VAL A 13 -9.73 1.93 17.02
N ARG A 14 -10.75 2.66 17.48
CA ARG A 14 -11.76 3.20 16.55
C ARG A 14 -11.20 4.43 15.83
N MET A 15 -11.17 4.40 14.50
CA MET A 15 -10.73 5.52 13.66
C MET A 15 -11.91 6.38 13.22
N PHE A 16 -13.02 5.79 12.81
CA PHE A 16 -14.13 6.51 12.19
C PHE A 16 -15.40 6.48 13.05
N LYS A 17 -16.15 7.58 13.03
CA LYS A 17 -17.49 7.63 13.64
C LYS A 17 -18.45 6.68 12.91
N SER A 18 -18.42 6.70 11.58
CA SER A 18 -19.19 5.79 10.73
C SER A 18 -18.73 4.34 10.91
N SER A 19 -19.68 3.45 11.22
CA SER A 19 -19.41 2.02 11.35
C SER A 19 -18.98 1.38 10.01
N LEU A 20 -19.48 1.90 8.89
CA LEU A 20 -19.08 1.43 7.56
C LEU A 20 -17.61 1.76 7.28
N LEU A 21 -17.21 3.02 7.48
CA LEU A 21 -15.81 3.43 7.25
C LEU A 21 -14.85 2.73 8.23
N GLU A 22 -15.29 2.53 9.46
CA GLU A 22 -14.53 1.75 10.45
C GLU A 22 -14.30 0.32 9.99
N ALA A 23 -15.33 -0.35 9.44
CA ALA A 23 -15.21 -1.69 8.88
C ALA A 23 -14.26 -1.71 7.67
N LEU A 24 -14.39 -0.76 6.74
CA LEU A 24 -13.54 -0.67 5.54
C LEU A 24 -12.07 -0.34 5.85
N SER A 25 -11.80 0.28 7.00
CA SER A 25 -10.43 0.55 7.48
C SER A 25 -9.70 -0.66 8.07
N LYS A 26 -10.39 -1.80 8.23
CA LYS A 26 -9.84 -3.02 8.83
C LYS A 26 -9.63 -4.06 7.75
N VAL A 27 -8.38 -4.29 7.40
CA VAL A 27 -7.97 -5.08 6.25
C VAL A 27 -7.12 -6.25 6.73
N PRO A 28 -7.62 -7.49 6.64
CA PRO A 28 -6.82 -8.68 6.92
C PRO A 28 -5.63 -8.81 5.96
N TYR A 29 -4.54 -9.41 6.46
CA TYR A 29 -3.28 -9.58 5.70
C TYR A 29 -3.45 -10.31 4.35
N TYR A 30 -4.46 -11.19 4.22
CA TYR A 30 -4.68 -11.97 3.00
C TYR A 30 -5.36 -11.17 1.88
N VAL A 31 -6.00 -10.03 2.17
CA VAL A 31 -6.71 -9.21 1.18
C VAL A 31 -5.80 -8.78 0.02
N PRO A 32 -4.62 -8.17 0.25
CA PRO A 32 -3.72 -7.84 -0.86
C PRO A 32 -3.30 -9.07 -1.67
N LEU A 33 -3.14 -10.24 -1.06
CA LEU A 33 -2.80 -11.48 -1.77
C LEU A 33 -3.91 -11.89 -2.74
N VAL A 34 -5.16 -11.88 -2.28
CA VAL A 34 -6.34 -12.23 -3.11
C VAL A 34 -6.51 -11.27 -4.28
N ILE A 35 -6.21 -9.99 -4.09
CA ILE A 35 -6.34 -8.97 -5.16
C ILE A 35 -5.17 -9.05 -6.14
N TYR A 36 -3.93 -9.02 -5.63
CA TYR A 36 -2.77 -8.78 -6.47
C TYR A 36 -2.13 -10.04 -7.02
N ILE A 37 -2.23 -11.21 -6.37
CA ILE A 37 -1.68 -12.45 -6.95
C ILE A 37 -2.36 -12.78 -8.29
N PRO A 38 -3.71 -12.83 -8.40
CA PRO A 38 -4.36 -13.08 -9.69
C PRO A 38 -4.04 -12.02 -10.74
N THR A 39 -3.94 -10.75 -10.31
CA THR A 39 -3.58 -9.63 -11.20
C THR A 39 -2.17 -9.80 -11.77
N ILE A 40 -1.20 -10.11 -10.92
CA ILE A 40 0.19 -10.38 -11.34
C ILE A 40 0.23 -11.58 -12.29
N LEU A 41 -0.43 -12.69 -11.94
CA LEU A 41 -0.47 -13.88 -12.78
C LEU A 41 -1.07 -13.62 -14.16
N TYR A 42 -2.15 -12.83 -14.22
CA TYR A 42 -2.77 -12.41 -15.47
C TYR A 42 -1.79 -11.62 -16.34
N PHE A 43 -1.10 -10.60 -15.79
CA PHE A 43 -0.14 -9.81 -16.56
C PHE A 43 1.12 -10.59 -16.94
N CYS A 44 1.60 -11.51 -16.10
CA CYS A 44 2.67 -12.43 -16.47
C CYS A 44 2.26 -13.32 -17.64
N TYR A 45 1.05 -13.89 -17.60
CA TYR A 45 0.51 -14.69 -18.71
C TYR A 45 0.47 -13.87 -20.00
N GLN A 46 -0.11 -12.66 -19.98
CA GLN A 46 -0.16 -11.79 -21.16
C GLN A 46 1.25 -11.49 -21.70
N SER A 47 2.18 -11.12 -20.82
CA SER A 47 3.55 -10.76 -21.21
C SER A 47 4.30 -11.92 -21.88
N ILE A 48 4.15 -13.15 -21.39
CA ILE A 48 4.76 -14.34 -22.00
C ILE A 48 4.23 -14.62 -23.42
N HIS A 49 2.97 -14.25 -23.71
CA HIS A 49 2.38 -14.43 -25.04
C HIS A 49 2.73 -13.31 -26.02
N MET A 50 3.08 -12.12 -25.50
CA MET A 50 3.37 -10.94 -26.31
C MET A 50 4.86 -10.70 -26.53
N ASN A 51 5.71 -11.19 -25.63
CA ASN A 51 7.15 -10.93 -25.61
C ASN A 51 7.94 -12.23 -25.60
N ASN A 52 9.23 -12.16 -25.94
CA ASN A 52 10.11 -13.32 -25.75
C ASN A 52 10.53 -13.47 -24.26
N MET A 53 11.10 -14.62 -23.92
CA MET A 53 11.50 -14.92 -22.52
C MET A 53 12.50 -13.92 -21.96
N PHE A 54 13.41 -13.40 -22.78
CA PHE A 54 14.41 -12.42 -22.34
C PHE A 54 13.74 -11.09 -21.97
N GLU A 55 12.86 -10.57 -22.82
CA GLU A 55 12.09 -9.35 -22.56
C GLU A 55 11.20 -9.50 -21.32
N PHE A 56 10.50 -10.63 -21.18
CA PHE A 56 9.69 -10.94 -20.01
C PHE A 56 10.52 -10.85 -18.71
N LEU A 57 11.67 -11.53 -18.67
CA LEU A 57 12.56 -11.51 -17.50
C LEU A 57 13.15 -10.12 -17.25
N ALA A 58 13.52 -9.41 -18.31
CA ALA A 58 14.02 -8.04 -18.20
C ALA A 58 12.98 -7.10 -17.59
N TYR A 59 11.71 -7.17 -18.04
CA TYR A 59 10.64 -6.37 -17.46
C TYR A 59 10.32 -6.73 -16.01
N ILE A 60 10.39 -8.01 -15.63
CA ILE A 60 10.24 -8.42 -14.22
C ILE A 60 11.35 -7.79 -13.36
N LEU A 61 12.62 -7.83 -13.81
CA LEU A 61 13.74 -7.25 -13.08
C LEU A 61 13.63 -5.72 -12.97
N ILE A 62 13.30 -5.04 -14.08
CA ILE A 62 13.07 -3.60 -14.09
C ILE A 62 11.90 -3.24 -13.16
N GLY A 63 10.81 -4.01 -13.20
CA GLY A 63 9.65 -3.82 -12.34
C GLY A 63 10.00 -3.92 -10.86
N LEU A 64 10.82 -4.91 -10.45
CA LEU A 64 11.30 -5.04 -9.07
C LEU A 64 12.20 -3.87 -8.65
N LEU A 65 13.07 -3.40 -9.54
CA LEU A 65 13.90 -2.23 -9.27
C LEU A 65 13.05 -0.97 -9.08
N VAL A 66 12.11 -0.72 -9.99
CA VAL A 66 11.17 0.41 -9.91
C VAL A 66 10.31 0.32 -8.65
N TRP A 67 9.84 -0.89 -8.28
CA TRP A 67 9.08 -1.11 -7.05
C TRP A 67 9.88 -0.72 -5.81
N THR A 68 11.10 -1.23 -5.64
CA THR A 68 11.92 -0.94 -4.45
C THR A 68 12.26 0.55 -4.32
N LEU A 69 12.53 1.23 -5.44
CA LEU A 69 12.71 2.68 -5.47
C LEU A 69 11.42 3.43 -5.09
N THR A 70 10.29 3.01 -5.66
CA THR A 70 8.98 3.61 -5.38
C THR A 70 8.59 3.42 -3.91
N GLU A 71 8.77 2.23 -3.37
CA GLU A 71 8.55 1.92 -1.96
C GLU A 71 9.38 2.86 -1.08
N TYR A 72 10.67 3.00 -1.35
CA TYR A 72 11.56 3.88 -0.60
C TYR A 72 11.08 5.33 -0.62
N ILE A 73 10.74 5.85 -1.81
CA ILE A 73 10.31 7.24 -1.97
C ILE A 73 8.98 7.48 -1.24
N LEU A 74 7.98 6.62 -1.48
CA LEU A 74 6.67 6.74 -0.87
C LEU A 74 6.78 6.64 0.65
N HIS A 75 7.49 5.64 1.15
CA HIS A 75 7.60 5.41 2.58
C HIS A 75 8.35 6.56 3.26
N ARG A 76 9.52 6.96 2.74
CA ARG A 76 10.36 7.97 3.38
C ARG A 76 9.78 9.39 3.27
N PHE A 77 9.30 9.79 2.10
CA PHE A 77 8.97 11.19 1.84
C PHE A 77 7.48 11.49 1.89
N ILE A 78 6.61 10.50 1.63
CA ILE A 78 5.15 10.71 1.66
C ILE A 78 4.57 10.19 2.97
N PHE A 79 4.80 8.91 3.29
CA PHE A 79 4.19 8.28 4.45
C PHE A 79 4.78 8.78 5.77
N HIS A 80 6.04 9.20 5.79
CA HIS A 80 6.70 9.83 6.93
C HIS A 80 6.72 11.37 6.87
N TYR A 81 5.92 11.99 5.99
CA TYR A 81 5.73 13.43 6.01
C TYR A 81 4.98 13.87 7.26
N TYR A 82 5.45 14.90 7.97
CA TYR A 82 4.82 15.41 9.19
C TYR A 82 4.04 16.72 8.93
N PRO A 83 2.73 16.63 8.63
CA PRO A 83 1.92 17.81 8.34
C PRO A 83 1.68 18.68 9.59
N SER A 84 1.65 20.00 9.39
CA SER A 84 1.39 20.98 10.45
C SER A 84 -0.11 21.22 10.69
N SER A 85 -0.95 21.12 9.66
CA SER A 85 -2.39 21.35 9.75
C SER A 85 -3.12 20.18 10.39
N GLU A 86 -4.21 20.47 11.12
CA GLU A 86 -5.00 19.43 11.79
C GLU A 86 -5.61 18.42 10.81
N LEU A 87 -6.10 18.90 9.66
CA LEU A 87 -6.59 18.05 8.58
C LEU A 87 -5.46 17.16 8.04
N GLY A 88 -4.26 17.73 7.83
CA GLY A 88 -3.10 16.98 7.35
C GLY A 88 -2.70 15.88 8.34
N LYS A 89 -2.60 16.19 9.64
CA LYS A 89 -2.29 15.21 10.68
C LYS A 89 -3.31 14.07 10.70
N ARG A 90 -4.59 14.40 10.52
CA ARG A 90 -5.66 13.41 10.44
C ARG A 90 -5.51 12.48 9.23
N ILE A 91 -5.20 13.03 8.05
CA ILE A 91 -4.95 12.23 6.84
C ILE A 91 -3.72 11.36 7.03
N HIS A 92 -2.59 11.93 7.49
CA HIS A 92 -1.37 11.17 7.76
C HIS A 92 -1.60 10.01 8.74
N PHE A 93 -2.36 10.25 9.82
CA PHE A 93 -2.73 9.19 10.76
C PHE A 93 -3.50 8.05 10.09
N ILE A 94 -4.43 8.36 9.19
CA ILE A 94 -5.22 7.35 8.47
C ILE A 94 -4.36 6.54 7.51
N PHE A 95 -3.41 7.17 6.82
CA PHE A 95 -2.61 6.52 5.79
C PHE A 95 -1.44 5.69 6.33
N HIS A 96 -0.71 6.20 7.34
CA HIS A 96 0.50 5.55 7.85
C HIS A 96 0.67 5.69 9.37
N GLY A 97 0.27 6.80 9.96
CA GLY A 97 0.50 7.06 11.38
C GLY A 97 -0.14 6.04 12.32
N VAL A 98 -1.31 5.49 11.97
CA VAL A 98 -1.99 4.45 12.77
C VAL A 98 -1.13 3.19 12.94
N HIS A 99 -0.34 2.83 11.94
CA HIS A 99 0.56 1.68 12.02
C HIS A 99 1.71 1.94 13.01
N HIS A 100 2.26 3.16 13.06
CA HIS A 100 3.29 3.53 14.04
C HIS A 100 2.74 3.63 15.46
N ASP A 101 1.54 4.18 15.61
CA ASP A 101 0.91 4.34 16.93
C ASP A 101 0.39 3.02 17.52
N TYR A 102 -0.03 2.08 16.65
CA TYR A 102 -0.63 0.78 17.01
C TYR A 102 0.00 -0.37 16.19
N PRO A 103 1.29 -0.67 16.37
CA PRO A 103 2.03 -1.59 15.50
C PRO A 103 1.53 -3.03 15.52
N ASN A 104 0.85 -3.43 16.60
CA ASN A 104 0.30 -4.78 16.76
C ASN A 104 -1.16 -4.94 16.27
N ASP A 105 -1.80 -3.90 15.72
CA ASP A 105 -3.12 -4.03 15.11
C ASP A 105 -3.02 -4.70 13.73
N ALA A 106 -3.17 -6.03 13.71
CA ALA A 106 -3.03 -6.85 12.50
C ALA A 106 -3.99 -6.47 11.36
N LYS A 107 -5.07 -5.72 11.63
CA LYS A 107 -6.03 -5.28 10.62
C LYS A 107 -5.68 -3.92 10.01
N ARG A 108 -4.61 -3.27 10.45
CA ARG A 108 -4.20 -1.94 9.98
C ARG A 108 -2.73 -1.86 9.57
N LEU A 109 -2.17 -3.02 9.24
CA LEU A 109 -0.80 -3.15 8.77
C LEU A 109 -0.72 -2.94 7.25
N VAL A 110 -1.63 -3.55 6.49
CA VAL A 110 -1.62 -3.50 5.02
C VAL A 110 -2.42 -2.30 4.52
N MET A 111 -2.01 -1.75 3.38
CA MET A 111 -2.73 -0.65 2.75
C MET A 111 -4.14 -1.12 2.31
N PRO A 112 -5.21 -0.36 2.61
CA PRO A 112 -6.55 -0.74 2.22
C PRO A 112 -6.74 -0.69 0.70
N PRO A 113 -7.61 -1.56 0.14
CA PRO A 113 -7.90 -1.57 -1.31
C PRO A 113 -8.36 -0.22 -1.86
N SER A 114 -9.07 0.57 -1.05
CA SER A 114 -9.51 1.92 -1.42
C SER A 114 -8.37 2.91 -1.65
N ALA A 115 -7.16 2.65 -1.14
CA ALA A 115 -5.96 3.43 -1.42
C ALA A 115 -5.05 2.71 -2.43
N SER A 116 -4.86 1.40 -2.27
CA SER A 116 -3.89 0.63 -3.07
C SER A 116 -4.35 0.41 -4.52
N ILE A 117 -5.65 0.23 -4.79
CA ILE A 117 -6.16 0.03 -6.16
C ILE A 117 -6.06 1.32 -6.98
N PRO A 118 -6.51 2.49 -6.50
CA PRO A 118 -6.31 3.74 -7.24
C PRO A 118 -4.83 4.02 -7.52
N LEU A 119 -3.94 3.80 -6.54
CA LEU A 119 -2.51 3.98 -6.74
C LEU A 119 -1.96 3.04 -7.83
N ALA A 120 -2.32 1.76 -7.78
CA ALA A 120 -1.93 0.79 -8.80
C ALA A 120 -2.47 1.18 -10.20
N PHE A 121 -3.69 1.69 -10.29
CA PHE A 121 -4.28 2.14 -11.55
C PHE A 121 -3.56 3.36 -12.13
N VAL A 122 -3.14 4.32 -11.28
CA VAL A 122 -2.32 5.46 -11.72
C VAL A 122 -0.99 4.98 -12.30
N PHE A 123 -0.29 4.07 -11.64
CA PHE A 123 0.95 3.48 -12.17
C PHE A 123 0.72 2.70 -13.47
N TYR A 124 -0.37 1.93 -13.54
CA TYR A 124 -0.72 1.22 -14.78
C TYR A 124 -0.92 2.18 -15.96
N LEU A 125 -1.67 3.27 -15.78
CA LEU A 125 -1.88 4.28 -16.82
C LEU A 125 -0.57 4.99 -17.19
N LEU A 126 0.27 5.29 -16.21
CA LEU A 126 1.59 5.88 -16.43
C LEU A 126 2.46 4.98 -17.30
N PHE A 127 2.61 3.71 -16.95
CA PHE A 127 3.42 2.77 -17.72
C PHE A 127 2.86 2.51 -19.10
N LYS A 128 1.53 2.42 -19.23
CA LYS A 128 0.85 2.32 -20.54
C LYS A 128 1.07 3.55 -21.43
N TRP A 129 1.30 4.72 -20.84
CA TRP A 129 1.61 5.93 -21.59
C TRP A 129 3.10 6.00 -21.99
N MET A 130 4.00 5.39 -21.22
CA MET A 130 5.44 5.41 -21.47
C MET A 130 5.92 4.34 -22.46
N LEU A 131 5.22 3.21 -22.56
CA LEU A 131 5.57 2.04 -23.37
C LEU A 131 4.62 1.90 -24.57
#